data_AF-A0A0F9BT79-F1
#
_entry.id   AF-A0A0F9BT79-F1
#
_cell.length_a   1.000
_cell.length_b   1.000
_cell.length_c   1.000
_cell.angle_alpha   90.00
_cell.angle_beta   90.00
_cell.angle_gamma   90.00
#
_symmetry.space_group_name_H-M   'P 1'
#
loop_
_entity.id
_entity.type
_entity.pdbx_description
1 polymer ?
#
loop_
_entity_poly.entity_id
_entity_poly.type
_entity_poly.pdbx_seq_one_letter_code
_entity_poly.pdbx_strand_id
1 'polypeptide(L)'
;MKREALVVTCVGLNHRTAPVEEREKVAFSADDLPDALNRLHGELGNAVVISTCNRTELYATTAGGAHEADRLLDALAACKGTQLHSRLTY
;
A
#
# COMPACT_ATOMS: atom_id res chain seq x y z
N MET A 1 -4.23 -30.23 8.86
CA MET A 1 -4.15 -28.76 8.95
C MET A 1 -3.64 -28.24 7.61
N LYS A 2 -4.49 -27.64 6.77
CA LYS A 2 -4.02 -27.02 5.51
C LYS A 2 -3.22 -25.76 5.91
N ARG A 3 -1.96 -25.67 5.49
CA ARG A 3 -1.23 -24.39 5.56
C ARG A 3 -1.92 -23.45 4.58
N GLU A 4 -2.49 -22.37 5.07
CA GLU A 4 -2.84 -21.23 4.22
C GLU A 4 -1.53 -20.73 3.60
N ALA A 5 -1.47 -20.72 2.27
CA ALA A 5 -0.31 -20.22 1.56
C ALA A 5 -0.30 -18.70 1.70
N LEU A 6 0.65 -18.18 2.47
CA LEU A 6 0.90 -16.75 2.53
C LEU A 6 1.68 -16.32 1.29
N VAL A 7 1.18 -15.29 0.62
CA VAL A 7 1.85 -14.63 -0.50
C VAL A 7 2.19 -13.20 -0.12
N VAL A 8 3.20 -12.63 -0.75
CA VAL A 8 3.47 -11.19 -0.62
C VAL A 8 2.71 -10.49 -1.74
N THR A 9 1.80 -9.60 -1.37
CA THR A 9 1.05 -8.75 -2.31
C THR A 9 1.64 -7.34 -2.25
N CYS A 10 1.80 -6.72 -3.42
CA CYS A 10 2.24 -5.34 -3.52
C CYS A 10 1.20 -4.50 -4.26
N VAL A 11 0.91 -3.32 -3.72
CA VAL A 11 0.04 -2.32 -4.37
C VAL A 11 0.60 -0.93 -4.24
N GLY A 12 0.14 0.00 -5.08
CA GLY A 12 0.44 1.41 -4.92
C GLY A 12 0.49 2.18 -6.23
N LEU A 13 1.38 3.16 -6.29
CA LEU A 13 1.57 4.07 -7.42
C LEU A 13 3.05 4.15 -7.81
N ASN A 14 3.31 4.28 -9.10
CA ASN A 14 4.65 4.58 -9.60
C ASN A 14 4.61 5.52 -10.81
N HIS A 15 5.77 6.08 -11.18
CA HIS A 15 5.92 6.99 -12.32
C HIS A 15 5.49 6.43 -13.68
N ARG A 16 5.29 5.11 -13.82
CA ARG A 16 4.83 4.49 -15.07
C ARG A 16 3.31 4.49 -15.19
N THR A 17 2.61 4.52 -14.06
CA THR A 17 1.15 4.35 -13.97
C THR A 17 0.44 5.60 -13.50
N ALA A 18 1.15 6.55 -12.87
CA ALA A 18 0.56 7.74 -12.30
C ALA A 18 1.42 9.01 -12.50
N PRO A 19 0.79 10.15 -12.81
CA PRO A 19 1.47 11.44 -12.91
C PRO A 19 1.99 11.89 -11.53
N VAL A 20 2.87 12.91 -11.51
CA VAL A 20 3.53 13.34 -10.27
C VAL A 20 2.54 13.85 -9.23
N GLU A 21 1.50 14.56 -9.66
CA GLU A 21 0.47 15.16 -8.82
C GLU A 21 -0.38 14.11 -8.09
N GLU A 22 -0.57 12.93 -8.68
CA GLU A 22 -1.22 11.80 -8.00
C GLU A 22 -0.28 11.13 -7.00
N ARG A 23 1.00 11.01 -7.34
CA ARG A 23 2.01 10.37 -6.47
C ARG A 23 2.30 11.21 -5.23
N GLU A 24 2.32 12.53 -5.36
CA GLU A 24 2.49 13.45 -4.22
C GLU A 24 1.37 13.33 -3.19
N LYS A 25 0.13 13.07 -3.62
CA LYS A 25 -1.02 12.87 -2.72
C LYS A 25 -0.89 11.65 -1.81
N VAL A 26 -0.06 10.68 -2.20
CA VAL A 26 0.17 9.46 -1.41
C VAL A 26 1.58 9.34 -0.88
N ALA A 27 2.46 10.31 -1.14
CA ALA A 27 3.82 10.28 -0.61
C ALA A 27 3.79 10.41 0.91
N PHE A 28 4.59 9.58 1.59
CA PHE A 28 4.86 9.68 3.02
C PHE A 28 6.10 10.52 3.27
N SER A 29 5.98 11.47 4.20
CA SER A 29 7.10 12.19 4.79
C SER A 29 7.69 11.37 5.93
N ALA A 30 8.89 11.74 6.39
CA ALA A 30 9.50 11.07 7.54
C ALA A 30 8.65 11.22 8.82
N ASP A 31 7.90 12.31 8.94
CA ASP A 31 7.09 12.62 10.12
C ASP A 31 5.76 11.87 10.14
N ASP A 32 5.14 11.63 8.98
CA ASP A 32 3.84 10.94 8.89
C ASP A 32 3.95 9.40 8.72
N LEU A 33 5.12 8.89 8.33
CA LEU A 33 5.33 7.47 8.09
C LEU A 33 5.15 6.60 9.36
N PRO A 34 5.61 6.97 10.57
CA PRO A 34 5.44 6.16 11.77
C PRO A 34 3.97 5.91 12.13
N ASP A 35 3.13 6.94 12.07
CA ASP A 35 1.70 6.82 12.37
C ASP A 35 0.96 5.98 11.32
N ALA A 36 1.32 6.15 10.05
CA ALA A 36 0.80 5.33 8.97
C ALA A 36 1.17 3.86 9.14
N LEU A 37 2.43 3.56 9.49
CA LEU A 37 2.88 2.19 9.72
C LEU A 37 2.16 1.55 10.92
N ASN A 38 1.99 2.28 12.03
CA ASN A 38 1.23 1.79 13.18
C ASN A 38 -0.20 1.40 12.79
N ARG A 39 -0.87 2.24 11.98
CA ARG A 39 -2.20 1.94 11.46
C ARG A 39 -2.19 0.70 10.56
N LEU A 40 -1.29 0.67 9.57
CA LEU A 40 -1.18 -0.43 8.63
C LEU A 40 -0.85 -1.75 9.34
N HIS A 41 -0.04 -1.73 10.39
CA HIS A 41 0.25 -2.91 11.20
C HIS A 41 -0.97 -3.40 11.98
N GLY A 42 -1.79 -2.48 12.51
CA GLY A 42 -3.06 -2.82 13.14
C GLY A 42 -4.08 -3.45 12.17
N GLU A 43 -4.10 -3.00 10.91
CA GLU A 43 -5.07 -3.46 9.91
C GLU A 43 -4.61 -4.70 9.12
N LEU A 44 -3.31 -4.83 8.83
CA LEU A 44 -2.74 -5.81 7.89
C LEU A 44 -1.68 -6.74 8.52
N GLY A 45 -1.26 -6.49 9.76
CA GLY A 45 -0.16 -7.22 10.40
C GLY A 45 1.20 -6.77 9.89
N ASN A 46 1.95 -7.63 9.21
CA ASN A 46 3.28 -7.25 8.70
C ASN A 46 3.16 -6.47 7.39
N ALA A 47 3.39 -5.16 7.46
CA ALA A 47 3.36 -4.27 6.31
C ALA A 47 4.68 -3.48 6.17
N VAL A 48 5.07 -3.23 4.92
CA VAL A 48 6.22 -2.40 4.53
C VAL A 48 5.75 -1.35 3.55
N VAL A 49 6.13 -0.10 3.80
CA VAL A 49 5.86 1.03 2.89
C VAL A 49 7.17 1.50 2.26
N ILE A 50 7.18 1.63 0.94
CA ILE A 50 8.27 2.26 0.17
C ILE A 50 7.73 3.55 -0.42
N SER A 51 8.13 4.69 0.15
CA SER A 51 7.76 6.03 -0.34
C SER A 51 9.00 6.77 -0.81
N THR A 52 9.03 7.11 -2.10
CA THR A 52 10.12 7.86 -2.75
C THR A 52 9.54 8.84 -3.76
N CYS A 53 10.39 9.65 -4.39
CA CYS A 53 9.97 10.53 -5.48
C CYS A 53 9.44 9.80 -6.73
N ASN A 54 9.58 8.47 -6.85
CA ASN A 54 9.19 7.71 -8.05
C ASN A 54 8.07 6.69 -7.80
N ARG A 55 7.79 6.36 -6.54
CA ARG A 55 6.80 5.36 -6.14
C ARG A 55 6.34 5.55 -4.70
N THR A 56 5.10 5.16 -4.46
CA THR A 56 4.56 4.86 -3.13
C THR A 56 3.94 3.48 -3.21
N GLU A 57 4.53 2.51 -2.54
CA GLU A 57 4.11 1.10 -2.59
C GLU A 57 3.93 0.55 -1.18
N LEU A 58 2.91 -0.29 -1.02
CA LEU A 58 2.59 -1.05 0.19
C LEU A 58 2.73 -2.53 -0.11
N TYR A 59 3.55 -3.19 0.70
CA TYR A 59 3.77 -4.64 0.67
C TYR A 59 3.22 -5.25 1.95
N ALA A 60 2.45 -6.34 1.83
CA ALA A 60 2.00 -7.11 2.99
C ALA A 60 1.87 -8.60 2.65
N THR A 61 1.90 -9.44 3.68
CA THR A 61 1.59 -10.87 3.54
C THR A 61 0.07 -11.08 3.54
N THR A 62 -0.46 -11.74 2.53
CA THR A 62 -1.91 -11.97 2.35
C THR A 62 -2.20 -13.46 2.10
N ALA A 63 -3.47 -13.84 2.19
CA ALA A 63 -3.91 -15.22 1.91
C ALA A 63 -4.09 -15.53 0.41
N GLY A 64 -3.71 -14.61 -0.49
CA GLY A 64 -3.80 -14.79 -1.95
C GLY A 64 -5.23 -14.77 -2.53
N GLY A 65 -6.18 -14.14 -1.82
CA GLY A 65 -7.56 -13.98 -2.27
C GLY A 65 -7.76 -12.87 -3.30
N ALA A 66 -8.87 -12.91 -4.02
CA ALA A 66 -9.18 -11.97 -5.11
C ALA A 66 -9.28 -10.49 -4.69
N HIS A 67 -9.48 -10.21 -3.40
CA HIS A 67 -9.72 -8.86 -2.86
C HIS A 67 -8.57 -8.33 -1.99
N GLU A 68 -7.48 -9.09 -1.84
CA GLU A 68 -6.38 -8.68 -0.96
C GLU A 68 -5.70 -7.40 -1.48
N ALA A 69 -5.52 -7.28 -2.78
CA ALA A 69 -4.97 -6.06 -3.38
C ALA A 69 -5.86 -4.83 -3.15
N ASP A 70 -7.18 -4.97 -3.32
CA ASP A 70 -8.12 -3.87 -3.06
C ASP A 70 -8.09 -3.46 -1.58
N ARG A 71 -8.05 -4.42 -0.66
CA ARG A 71 -7.90 -4.16 0.79
C ARG A 71 -6.62 -3.38 1.11
N LEU A 72 -5.48 -3.77 0.53
CA LEU A 72 -4.22 -3.05 0.74
C LEU A 72 -4.29 -1.62 0.15
N LEU A 73 -4.92 -1.45 -1.02
CA LEU A 73 -5.09 -0.14 -1.63
C LEU A 73 -5.97 0.77 -0.78
N ASP A 74 -7.08 0.25 -0.24
CA ASP A 74 -7.96 0.99 0.66
C ASP A 74 -7.24 1.43 1.94
N ALA A 75 -6.42 0.54 2.53
CA ALA A 75 -5.62 0.86 3.70
C ALA A 75 -4.57 1.95 3.41
N LEU A 76 -3.88 1.87 2.26
CA LEU A 76 -2.93 2.88 1.81
C LEU A 76 -3.62 4.24 1.58
N ALA A 77 -4.76 4.23 0.90
CA ALA A 77 -5.57 5.41 0.59
C ALA A 77 -6.11 6.08 1.86
N ALA A 78 -6.55 5.29 2.84
CA ALA A 78 -7.05 5.76 4.12
C ALA A 78 -5.97 6.47 4.96
N CYS A 79 -4.70 6.08 4.85
CA CYS A 79 -3.59 6.77 5.52
C CYS A 79 -3.39 8.21 5.04
N LYS A 80 -3.85 8.53 3.82
CA LYS A 80 -3.67 9.85 3.19
C LYS A 80 -4.98 10.60 2.95
N GLY A 81 -6.11 9.99 3.29
CA GLY A 81 -7.44 10.59 3.09
C GLY A 81 -7.75 10.89 1.62
N THR A 82 -7.25 10.06 0.71
CA THR A 82 -7.40 10.24 -0.75
C THR A 82 -8.00 8.99 -1.40
N GLN A 83 -8.34 9.07 -2.69
CA GLN A 83 -8.75 7.93 -3.50
C GLN A 83 -7.72 7.66 -4.60
N LEU A 84 -7.29 6.41 -4.73
CA LEU A 84 -6.36 5.97 -5.75
C LEU A 84 -7.11 5.59 -7.03
N HIS A 85 -6.85 6.33 -8.11
CA HIS A 85 -7.46 6.09 -9.43
C HIS A 85 -6.49 5.30 -10.32
N SER A 86 -5.24 5.76 -10.37
CA SER A 86 -4.12 4.99 -10.89
C SER A 86 -3.74 3.90 -9.87
N ARG A 87 -3.30 2.73 -10.33
CA ARG A 87 -2.77 1.69 -9.44
C ARG A 87 -1.86 0.70 -10.15
N LEU A 88 -0.94 0.13 -9.38
CA LEU A 88 -0.24 -1.12 -9.69
C LEU A 88 -0.65 -2.19 -8.68
N THR A 89 -0.69 -3.43 -9.14
CA THR A 89 -0.90 -4.62 -8.31
C THR A 89 0.05 -5.70 -8.80
N TYR A 90 0.79 -6.31 -7.88
CA TYR A 90 1.69 -7.44 -8.12
C TYR A 90 1.41 -8.59 -7.15
#